data_AF-S9UV54-F1
#
_entry.id   AF-S9UV54-F1
#
_cell.length_a   1.000
_cell.length_b   1.000
_cell.length_c   1.000
_cell.angle_alpha   90.00
_cell.angle_beta   90.00
_cell.angle_gamma   90.00
#
_symmetry.space_group_name_H-M   'P 1'
#
loop_
_entity.id
_entity.type
_entity.pdbx_description
1 polymer ?
#
loop_
_entity_poly.entity_id
_entity_poly.type
_entity_poly.pdbx_seq_one_letter_code
_entity_poly.pdbx_strand_id
1 'polypeptide(L)'
;MTPEELFSEQDSRIFVRCRPIIPHDNEAMGNKSIVQKVPDHRDLILMCPKVSLSGDCSIEPSVVSLDGTFCGAEDTTERVYFESCSPLVNFSVDGATTCVLCYGQTGSGKTFTTSGIFRFVTEDLAPYFNTHDIFLTVVEIQASKNVDLLTGNEVQVFEDVSGELKLQGSEPFECSSAEFLHAAFEEAASLRTTKATDRNETSSRSHMITRISIVSKESRWAKPGDFFIVDLAGSENTADSATHDKTRQVETKFINTSLMTLKDCIRSRALAGTSSQHLHIPYRRSPLTLLLRDCFEIAVRRPTKTVMIACVSPLLRDSRHTINTLRYASLLAVTPPAKVIAADPDDPNNFSREQALDFSI
;
A
#
# COMPACT_ATOMS: atom_id res chain seq x y z
N MET A 1 -1.94 4.33 21.51
CA MET A 1 -1.41 5.30 20.55
C MET A 1 -2.60 5.92 19.86
N THR A 2 -2.76 7.23 19.97
CA THR A 2 -3.81 7.93 19.22
C THR A 2 -3.39 8.07 17.75
N PRO A 3 -4.32 8.32 16.81
CA PRO A 3 -3.97 8.56 15.41
C PRO A 3 -2.92 9.68 15.25
N GLU A 4 -3.01 10.73 16.05
CA GLU A 4 -2.09 11.89 16.03
C GLU A 4 -0.65 11.51 16.42
N GLU A 5 -0.48 10.51 17.30
CA GLU A 5 0.82 10.04 17.76
C GLU A 5 1.49 9.07 16.78
N LEU A 6 0.76 8.55 15.78
CA LEU A 6 1.24 7.50 14.88
C LEU A 6 2.57 7.85 14.24
N PHE A 7 2.79 9.09 13.81
CA PHE A 7 3.99 9.43 13.03
C PHE A 7 5.02 10.29 13.77
N SER A 8 4.93 10.30 15.11
CA SER A 8 5.83 11.05 16.00
C SER A 8 7.26 10.51 16.01
N GLU A 9 7.41 9.18 16.13
CA GLU A 9 8.72 8.51 16.25
C GLU A 9 9.17 7.79 14.97
N GLN A 10 8.22 7.49 14.07
CA GLN A 10 8.46 6.65 12.89
C GLN A 10 7.65 7.15 11.68
N ASP A 11 8.25 7.04 10.49
CA ASP A 11 7.61 7.42 9.22
C ASP A 11 6.82 6.28 8.58
N SER A 12 6.93 5.06 9.12
CA SER A 12 6.29 3.88 8.58
C SER A 12 5.62 3.08 9.67
N ARG A 13 4.35 2.71 9.46
CA ARG A 13 3.55 1.94 10.41
C ARG A 13 2.95 0.71 9.75
N ILE A 14 2.94 -0.40 10.48
CA ILE A 14 2.46 -1.70 9.98
C ILE A 14 1.36 -2.22 10.87
N PHE A 15 0.22 -2.45 10.24
CA PHE A 15 -0.96 -3.03 10.85
C PHE A 15 -1.25 -4.37 10.22
N VAL A 16 -1.88 -5.27 10.97
CA VAL A 16 -2.47 -6.49 10.42
C VAL A 16 -3.98 -6.34 10.37
N ARG A 17 -4.58 -6.73 9.25
CA ARG A 17 -6.02 -6.90 9.11
C ARG A 17 -6.35 -8.35 8.78
N CYS A 18 -6.96 -9.06 9.72
CA CYS A 18 -7.52 -10.38 9.49
C CYS A 18 -9.00 -10.24 9.13
N ARG A 19 -9.38 -10.68 7.92
CA ARG A 19 -10.78 -10.66 7.49
C ARG A 19 -11.65 -11.57 8.38
N PRO A 20 -12.95 -11.27 8.55
CA PRO A 20 -13.86 -12.19 9.23
C PRO A 20 -13.98 -13.52 8.46
N ILE A 21 -14.37 -14.57 9.18
CA ILE A 21 -14.83 -15.82 8.58
C ILE A 21 -16.21 -15.55 7.97
N ILE A 22 -16.34 -15.82 6.67
CA ILE A 22 -17.59 -15.63 5.93
C ILE A 22 -18.37 -16.95 5.83
N PRO A 23 -19.68 -16.95 5.55
CA PRO A 23 -20.48 -18.18 5.49
C PRO A 23 -19.90 -19.29 4.61
N HIS A 24 -19.39 -18.93 3.43
CA HIS A 24 -18.74 -19.86 2.50
C HIS A 24 -17.49 -20.56 3.08
N ASP A 25 -16.80 -19.94 4.03
CA ASP A 25 -15.65 -20.59 4.69
C ASP A 25 -16.07 -21.77 5.57
N ASN A 26 -17.30 -21.76 6.09
CA ASN A 26 -17.82 -22.81 6.97
C ASN A 26 -18.36 -24.03 6.20
N GLU A 27 -18.54 -23.93 4.89
CA GLU A 27 -19.04 -25.02 4.04
C GLU A 27 -17.98 -26.11 3.83
N ALA A 28 -16.69 -25.75 3.85
CA ALA A 28 -15.59 -26.69 3.73
C ALA A 28 -15.25 -27.33 5.08
N MET A 29 -15.31 -28.66 5.16
CA MET A 29 -14.93 -29.40 6.37
C MET A 29 -13.48 -29.09 6.78
N GLY A 30 -13.27 -28.75 8.05
CA GLY A 30 -11.93 -28.57 8.64
C GLY A 30 -11.38 -27.14 8.63
N ASN A 31 -12.13 -26.15 8.12
CA ASN A 31 -11.75 -24.75 8.25
C ASN A 31 -11.89 -24.28 9.70
N LYS A 32 -10.75 -24.13 10.40
CA LYS A 32 -10.65 -23.51 11.72
C LYS A 32 -9.88 -22.20 11.62
N SER A 33 -10.21 -21.25 12.50
CA SER A 33 -9.39 -20.06 12.66
C SER A 33 -8.03 -20.42 13.24
N ILE A 34 -6.95 -19.92 12.65
CA ILE A 34 -5.59 -19.94 13.22
C ILE A 34 -5.21 -18.60 13.85
N VAL A 35 -6.07 -17.60 13.74
CA VAL A 35 -5.80 -16.24 14.20
C VAL A 35 -6.64 -15.96 15.44
N GLN A 36 -5.99 -15.47 16.50
CA GLN A 36 -6.63 -15.05 17.73
C GLN A 36 -6.12 -13.65 18.12
N LYS A 37 -7.05 -12.69 18.19
CA LYS A 37 -6.79 -11.35 18.73
C LYS A 37 -6.65 -11.47 20.25
N VAL A 38 -5.62 -10.83 20.82
CA VAL A 38 -5.49 -10.71 22.27
C VAL A 38 -6.30 -9.48 22.70
N PRO A 39 -7.31 -9.60 23.57
CA PRO A 39 -8.09 -8.45 24.05
C PRO A 39 -7.18 -7.39 24.68
N ASP A 40 -7.46 -6.11 24.42
CA ASP A 40 -6.73 -4.95 24.96
C ASP A 40 -5.22 -4.90 24.65
N HIS A 41 -4.74 -5.78 23.77
CA HIS A 41 -3.35 -5.86 23.34
C HIS A 41 -3.26 -5.70 21.82
N ARG A 42 -2.16 -5.10 21.36
CA ARG A 42 -1.86 -4.95 19.92
C ARG A 42 -1.41 -6.25 19.25
N ASP A 43 -1.08 -7.25 20.05
CA ASP A 43 -0.49 -8.50 19.60
C ASP A 43 -1.54 -9.47 19.04
N LEU A 44 -1.11 -10.25 18.06
CA LEU A 44 -1.88 -11.32 17.45
C LEU A 44 -1.26 -12.67 17.78
N ILE A 45 -2.08 -13.65 18.21
CA ILE A 45 -1.63 -15.03 18.38
C ILE A 45 -1.99 -15.80 17.11
N LEU A 46 -0.96 -16.41 16.51
CA LEU A 46 -1.08 -17.23 15.32
C LEU A 46 -0.78 -18.70 15.64
N MET A 47 -1.76 -19.56 15.43
CA MET A 47 -1.65 -21.01 15.60
C MET A 47 -0.96 -21.63 14.38
N CYS A 48 0.34 -21.89 14.48
CA CYS A 48 1.18 -22.31 13.37
C CYS A 48 1.26 -23.84 13.29
N PRO A 49 0.73 -24.48 12.24
CA PRO A 49 0.94 -25.91 12.04
C PRO A 49 2.40 -26.21 11.67
N LYS A 50 2.99 -27.21 12.33
CA LYS A 50 4.35 -27.70 12.08
C LYS A 50 4.34 -29.20 11.91
N VAL A 51 5.30 -29.68 11.12
CA VAL A 51 5.59 -31.11 10.93
C VAL A 51 7.03 -31.32 11.36
N SER A 52 7.24 -32.20 12.34
CA SER A 52 8.59 -32.56 12.80
C SER A 52 9.31 -33.42 11.76
N LEU A 53 10.62 -33.62 11.92
CA LEU A 53 11.39 -34.55 11.10
C LEU A 53 10.93 -36.01 11.26
N SER A 54 10.33 -36.36 12.40
CA SER A 54 9.72 -37.67 12.67
C SER A 54 8.34 -37.83 12.03
N GLY A 55 7.78 -36.76 11.43
CA GLY A 55 6.45 -36.77 10.82
C GLY A 55 5.31 -36.42 11.79
N ASP A 56 5.63 -36.02 13.03
CA ASP A 56 4.63 -35.63 14.01
C ASP A 56 4.08 -34.23 13.67
N CYS A 57 2.76 -34.11 13.66
CA CYS A 57 2.08 -32.84 13.42
C CYS A 57 1.76 -32.14 14.75
N SER A 58 2.18 -30.90 14.90
CA SER A 58 1.85 -30.04 16.04
C SER A 58 1.27 -28.71 15.57
N ILE A 59 0.56 -28.02 16.46
CA ILE A 59 0.16 -26.63 16.28
C ILE A 59 0.82 -25.85 17.41
N GLU A 60 1.68 -24.90 17.04
CA GLU A 60 2.44 -24.09 17.99
C GLU A 60 1.98 -22.63 17.92
N PRO A 61 1.67 -21.98 19.05
CA PRO A 61 1.33 -20.57 19.06
C PRO A 61 2.58 -19.72 18.75
N SER A 62 2.40 -18.71 17.91
CA SER A 62 3.40 -17.67 17.63
C SER A 62 2.77 -16.31 17.86
N VAL A 63 3.43 -15.48 18.66
CA VAL A 63 3.00 -14.08 18.85
C VAL A 63 3.52 -13.25 17.69
N VAL A 64 2.66 -12.40 17.14
CA VAL A 64 3.00 -11.41 16.13
C VAL A 64 2.73 -10.04 16.71
N SER A 65 3.81 -9.29 16.93
CA SER A 65 3.77 -7.92 17.45
C SER A 65 4.03 -6.93 16.31
N LEU A 66 3.02 -6.14 15.99
CA LEU A 66 3.04 -5.06 14.99
C LEU A 66 2.51 -3.76 15.64
N ASP A 67 2.33 -2.69 14.87
CA ASP A 67 1.84 -1.41 15.42
C ASP A 67 0.36 -1.49 15.83
N GLY A 68 -0.44 -2.33 15.16
CA GLY A 68 -1.82 -2.60 15.55
C GLY A 68 -2.44 -3.81 14.84
N THR A 69 -3.53 -4.33 15.41
CA THR A 69 -4.22 -5.53 14.93
C THR A 69 -5.73 -5.31 14.83
N PHE A 70 -6.25 -5.54 13.63
CA PHE A 70 -7.67 -5.58 13.29
C PHE A 70 -8.04 -7.01 12.91
N CYS A 71 -8.98 -7.64 13.60
CA CYS A 71 -9.38 -9.02 13.36
C CYS A 71 -10.86 -9.25 13.68
N GLY A 72 -11.60 -9.75 12.70
CA GLY A 72 -13.01 -10.12 12.85
C GLY A 72 -13.98 -9.05 12.35
N ALA A 73 -15.27 -9.28 12.59
CA ALA A 73 -16.35 -8.46 12.05
C ALA A 73 -16.46 -7.07 12.70
N GLU A 74 -16.05 -6.96 13.97
CA GLU A 74 -16.10 -5.71 14.74
C GLU A 74 -15.04 -4.69 14.29
N ASP A 75 -13.97 -5.15 13.65
CA ASP A 75 -12.93 -4.27 13.12
C ASP A 75 -13.28 -3.84 11.68
N THR A 76 -14.23 -2.92 11.60
CA THR A 76 -14.75 -2.34 10.35
C THR A 76 -13.66 -1.60 9.58
N THR A 77 -13.85 -1.39 8.27
CA THR A 77 -12.90 -0.58 7.48
C THR A 77 -12.82 0.87 7.97
N GLU A 78 -13.91 1.38 8.54
CA GLU A 78 -13.95 2.69 9.20
C GLU A 78 -12.96 2.77 10.36
N ARG A 79 -13.02 1.78 11.27
CA ARG A 79 -12.09 1.69 12.39
C ARG A 79 -10.64 1.56 11.92
N VAL A 80 -10.39 0.70 10.93
CA VAL A 80 -9.07 0.55 10.31
C VAL A 80 -8.59 1.91 9.80
N TYR A 81 -9.42 2.62 9.04
CA TYR A 81 -9.07 3.94 8.52
C TYR A 81 -8.73 4.94 9.63
N PHE A 82 -9.62 5.12 10.60
CA PHE A 82 -9.43 6.12 11.66
C PHE A 82 -8.21 5.83 12.52
N GLU A 83 -8.00 4.57 12.92
CA GLU A 83 -6.91 4.18 13.81
C GLU A 83 -5.55 4.04 13.11
N SER A 84 -5.48 3.90 11.77
CA SER A 84 -4.20 3.74 11.07
C SER A 84 -3.88 4.76 9.99
N CYS A 85 -4.87 5.32 9.30
CA CYS A 85 -4.66 6.07 8.04
C CYS A 85 -5.10 7.53 8.09
N SER A 86 -6.09 7.89 8.92
CA SER A 86 -6.68 9.24 8.93
C SER A 86 -5.67 10.41 8.99
N PRO A 87 -4.55 10.35 9.75
CA PRO A 87 -3.60 11.47 9.79
C PRO A 87 -2.90 11.73 8.46
N LEU A 88 -2.84 10.73 7.57
CA LEU A 88 -2.18 10.84 6.27
C LEU A 88 -2.83 11.90 5.38
N VAL A 89 -4.14 12.16 5.54
CA VAL A 89 -4.84 13.19 4.76
C VAL A 89 -4.25 14.56 5.05
N ASN A 90 -4.08 14.91 6.33
CA ASN A 90 -3.51 16.19 6.73
C ASN A 90 -2.06 16.33 6.26
N PHE A 91 -1.24 15.29 6.41
CA PHE A 91 0.13 15.31 5.89
C PHE A 91 0.17 15.56 4.38
N SER A 92 -0.69 14.91 3.59
CA SER A 92 -0.78 15.14 2.14
C SER A 92 -1.29 16.54 1.81
N VAL A 93 -2.26 17.08 2.54
CA VAL A 93 -2.70 18.48 2.36
C VAL A 93 -1.56 19.46 2.63
N ASP A 94 -0.67 19.15 3.57
CA ASP A 94 0.50 19.97 3.90
C ASP A 94 1.69 19.77 2.94
N GLY A 95 1.51 18.99 1.87
CA GLY A 95 2.50 18.80 0.81
C GLY A 95 3.41 17.58 0.99
N ALA A 96 3.14 16.72 1.97
CA ALA A 96 3.87 15.46 2.16
C ALA A 96 3.46 14.40 1.12
N THR A 97 4.29 13.38 0.96
CA THR A 97 3.92 12.16 0.22
C THR A 97 3.48 11.09 1.22
N THR A 98 2.23 10.69 1.17
CA THR A 98 1.69 9.63 2.02
C THR A 98 1.30 8.41 1.22
N CYS A 99 1.30 7.24 1.87
CA CYS A 99 1.04 5.97 1.20
C CYS A 99 0.35 4.98 2.11
N VAL A 100 -0.70 4.31 1.60
CA VAL A 100 -1.34 3.15 2.22
C VAL A 100 -1.16 1.94 1.31
N LEU A 101 -0.52 0.89 1.81
CA LEU A 101 -0.23 -0.34 1.07
C LEU A 101 -1.02 -1.50 1.65
N CYS A 102 -1.89 -2.11 0.85
CA CYS A 102 -2.54 -3.37 1.23
C CYS A 102 -1.77 -4.56 0.63
N TYR A 103 -1.25 -5.45 1.49
CA TYR A 103 -0.44 -6.60 1.09
C TYR A 103 -0.97 -7.90 1.70
N GLY A 104 -0.97 -8.98 0.93
CA GLY A 104 -1.43 -10.30 1.39
C GLY A 104 -1.87 -11.23 0.26
N GLN A 105 -2.25 -12.45 0.62
CA GLN A 105 -2.74 -13.44 -0.34
C GLN A 105 -4.05 -13.01 -1.02
N THR A 106 -4.36 -13.62 -2.15
CA THR A 106 -5.69 -13.53 -2.75
C THR A 106 -6.78 -14.00 -1.79
N GLY A 107 -7.91 -13.28 -1.79
CA GLY A 107 -9.02 -13.55 -0.87
C GLY A 107 -8.80 -13.09 0.57
N SER A 108 -7.70 -12.39 0.90
CA SER A 108 -7.48 -11.86 2.27
C SER A 108 -8.15 -10.52 2.56
N GLY A 109 -8.81 -9.90 1.58
CA GLY A 109 -9.54 -8.64 1.76
C GLY A 109 -8.76 -7.36 1.44
N LYS A 110 -7.66 -7.44 0.67
CA LYS A 110 -6.89 -6.27 0.22
C LYS A 110 -7.76 -5.22 -0.47
N THR A 111 -8.37 -5.57 -1.61
CA THR A 111 -9.24 -4.68 -2.39
C THR A 111 -10.40 -4.12 -1.57
N PHE A 112 -11.05 -4.95 -0.74
CA PHE A 112 -12.10 -4.50 0.18
C PHE A 112 -11.60 -3.44 1.17
N THR A 113 -10.37 -3.60 1.67
CA THR A 113 -9.73 -2.63 2.55
C THR A 113 -9.39 -1.34 1.82
N THR A 114 -8.74 -1.45 0.66
CA THR A 114 -8.34 -0.33 -0.18
C THR A 114 -9.53 0.53 -0.59
N SER A 115 -10.60 -0.07 -1.12
CA SER A 115 -11.79 0.65 -1.56
C SER A 115 -12.51 1.35 -0.40
N GLY A 116 -12.60 0.69 0.76
CA GLY A 116 -13.19 1.32 1.94
C GLY A 116 -12.34 2.46 2.49
N ILE A 117 -11.01 2.33 2.52
CA ILE A 117 -10.09 3.41 2.90
C ILE A 117 -10.23 4.59 1.95
N PHE A 118 -10.30 4.35 0.64
CA PHE A 118 -10.48 5.42 -0.35
C PHE A 118 -11.75 6.23 -0.08
N ARG A 119 -12.85 5.59 0.29
CA ARG A 119 -14.10 6.26 0.67
C ARG A 119 -13.88 7.28 1.81
N PHE A 120 -13.27 6.84 2.90
CA PHE A 120 -13.04 7.71 4.05
C PHE A 120 -12.00 8.81 3.79
N VAL A 121 -10.94 8.51 3.02
CA VAL A 121 -9.99 9.54 2.55
C VAL A 121 -10.72 10.62 1.76
N THR A 122 -11.69 10.23 0.93
CA THR A 122 -12.47 11.17 0.12
C THR A 122 -13.38 12.04 0.99
N GLU A 123 -14.00 11.46 2.02
CA GLU A 123 -14.81 12.18 3.02
C GLU A 123 -13.95 13.21 3.79
N ASP A 124 -12.76 12.83 4.25
CA ASP A 124 -11.85 13.72 4.98
C ASP A 124 -11.22 14.80 4.07
N LEU A 125 -11.12 14.55 2.75
CA LEU A 125 -10.66 15.54 1.79
C LEU A 125 -11.72 16.58 1.42
N ALA A 126 -13.01 16.33 1.69
CA ALA A 126 -14.12 17.19 1.28
C ALA A 126 -13.95 18.68 1.66
N PRO A 127 -13.46 19.04 2.87
CA PRO A 127 -13.25 20.45 3.24
C PRO A 127 -12.20 21.17 2.39
N TYR A 128 -11.24 20.42 1.82
CA TYR A 128 -10.05 20.97 1.17
C TYR A 128 -10.24 21.27 -0.32
N PHE A 129 -11.35 20.84 -0.95
CA PHE A 129 -11.67 21.20 -2.35
C PHE A 129 -11.82 22.71 -2.57
N ASN A 130 -12.14 23.47 -1.52
CA ASN A 130 -12.21 24.93 -1.61
C ASN A 130 -10.82 25.58 -1.71
N THR A 131 -9.81 24.99 -1.07
CA THR A 131 -8.45 25.55 -0.94
C THR A 131 -7.42 24.87 -1.85
N HIS A 132 -7.74 23.69 -2.38
CA HIS A 132 -6.85 22.89 -3.21
C HIS A 132 -7.55 22.44 -4.50
N ASP A 133 -6.76 22.31 -5.57
CA ASP A 133 -7.15 21.57 -6.77
C ASP A 133 -6.71 20.10 -6.56
N ILE A 134 -7.65 19.16 -6.69
CA ILE A 134 -7.42 17.74 -6.40
C ILE A 134 -7.53 16.92 -7.68
N PHE A 135 -6.51 16.10 -7.95
CA PHE A 135 -6.42 15.29 -9.15
C PHE A 135 -6.32 13.81 -8.80
N LEU A 136 -6.99 12.97 -9.59
CA LEU A 136 -6.95 11.51 -9.48
C LEU A 136 -6.16 10.90 -10.62
N THR A 137 -5.30 9.93 -10.30
CA THR A 137 -4.66 9.06 -11.27
C THR A 137 -4.76 7.63 -10.77
N VAL A 138 -5.23 6.70 -11.61
CA VAL A 138 -5.35 5.29 -11.23
C VAL A 138 -4.62 4.43 -12.25
N VAL A 139 -3.50 3.83 -11.86
CA VAL A 139 -2.67 3.00 -12.74
C VAL A 139 -2.79 1.53 -12.34
N GLU A 140 -3.09 0.69 -13.31
CA GLU A 140 -3.00 -0.76 -13.20
C GLU A 140 -1.67 -1.25 -13.79
N ILE A 141 -0.86 -1.91 -12.98
CA ILE A 141 0.39 -2.57 -13.40
C ILE A 141 0.11 -4.04 -13.63
N GLN A 142 0.27 -4.48 -14.88
CA GLN A 142 0.17 -5.88 -15.30
C GLN A 142 1.50 -6.37 -15.88
N ALA A 143 1.61 -7.68 -16.10
CA ALA A 143 2.81 -8.28 -16.66
C ALA A 143 3.10 -7.85 -18.11
N SER A 144 2.05 -7.52 -18.88
CA SER A 144 2.15 -7.13 -20.29
C SER A 144 2.37 -5.64 -20.48
N LYS A 145 1.62 -4.81 -19.76
CA LYS A 145 1.65 -3.34 -19.87
C LYS A 145 1.08 -2.68 -18.60
N ASN A 146 1.34 -1.38 -18.46
CA ASN A 146 0.64 -0.56 -17.47
C ASN A 146 -0.49 0.20 -18.16
N VAL A 147 -1.61 0.37 -17.48
CA VAL A 147 -2.81 1.01 -18.05
C VAL A 147 -3.35 2.02 -17.06
N ASP A 148 -3.73 3.19 -17.55
CA ASP A 148 -4.53 4.15 -16.79
C ASP A 148 -5.99 3.67 -16.79
N LEU A 149 -6.54 3.41 -15.61
CA LEU A 149 -7.90 2.89 -15.46
C LEU A 149 -8.98 3.94 -15.69
N LEU A 150 -8.65 5.24 -15.68
CA LEU A 150 -9.60 6.31 -15.97
C LEU A 150 -9.76 6.52 -17.49
N THR A 151 -8.66 6.41 -18.24
CA THR A 151 -8.65 6.69 -19.69
C THR A 151 -8.57 5.43 -20.56
N GLY A 152 -8.12 4.30 -20.01
CA GLY A 152 -7.83 3.08 -20.75
C GLY A 152 -6.52 3.08 -21.53
N ASN A 153 -5.75 4.19 -21.45
CA ASN A 153 -4.51 4.36 -22.19
C ASN A 153 -3.35 3.54 -21.59
N GLU A 154 -2.41 3.15 -22.43
CA GLU A 154 -1.17 2.52 -21.98
C GLU A 154 -0.23 3.56 -21.37
N VAL A 155 0.36 3.22 -20.22
CA VAL A 155 1.18 4.13 -19.41
C VAL A 155 2.63 3.65 -19.35
N GLN A 156 3.55 4.57 -19.62
CA GLN A 156 4.97 4.35 -19.38
C GLN A 156 5.41 5.08 -18.11
N VAL A 157 6.09 4.35 -17.24
CA VAL A 157 6.64 4.86 -15.98
C VAL A 157 8.13 5.06 -16.15
N PHE A 158 8.60 6.30 -16.04
CA PHE A 158 10.03 6.62 -16.13
C PHE A 158 10.40 7.82 -15.26
N GLU A 159 11.70 8.04 -15.13
CA GLU A 159 12.28 9.23 -14.50
C GLU A 159 12.74 10.19 -15.60
N ASP A 160 12.49 11.48 -15.41
CA ASP A 160 13.09 12.49 -16.28
C ASP A 160 14.56 12.78 -15.88
N VAL A 161 15.20 13.71 -16.60
CA VAL A 161 16.59 14.12 -16.36
C VAL A 161 16.82 14.76 -14.99
N SER A 162 15.76 15.26 -14.34
CA SER A 162 15.80 15.82 -12.99
C SER A 162 15.64 14.74 -11.91
N GLY A 163 15.35 13.50 -12.31
CA GLY A 163 15.05 12.39 -11.42
C GLY A 163 13.61 12.40 -10.91
N GLU A 164 12.72 13.19 -11.49
CA GLU A 164 11.30 13.17 -11.15
C GLU A 164 10.55 12.04 -11.87
N LEU A 165 9.64 11.40 -11.15
CA LEU A 165 8.76 10.39 -11.70
C LEU A 165 7.75 11.03 -12.67
N LYS A 166 7.69 10.53 -13.91
CA LYS A 166 6.71 10.95 -14.92
C LYS A 166 5.93 9.73 -15.43
N LEU A 167 4.65 9.97 -15.69
CA LEU A 167 3.72 9.02 -16.29
C LEU A 167 3.35 9.52 -17.68
N GLN A 168 3.89 8.90 -18.72
CA GLN A 168 3.50 9.22 -20.09
C GLN A 168 2.30 8.35 -20.48
N GLY A 169 1.28 8.98 -21.06
CA GLY A 169 0.02 8.32 -21.43
C GLY A 169 -1.04 8.32 -20.33
N SER A 170 -0.76 8.96 -19.19
CA SER A 170 -1.74 9.25 -18.13
C SER A 170 -1.82 10.75 -17.92
N GLU A 171 -3.04 11.27 -17.86
CA GLU A 171 -3.32 12.67 -17.53
C GLU A 171 -4.06 12.71 -16.19
N PRO A 172 -3.61 13.49 -15.20
CA PRO A 172 -4.30 13.62 -13.93
C PRO A 172 -5.72 14.15 -14.13
N PHE A 173 -6.70 13.43 -13.60
CA PHE A 173 -8.11 13.77 -13.75
C PHE A 173 -8.54 14.73 -12.63
N GLU A 174 -8.85 15.98 -12.99
CA GLU A 174 -9.28 16.99 -12.03
C GLU A 174 -10.66 16.64 -11.45
N CYS A 175 -10.75 16.63 -10.13
CA CYS A 175 -11.97 16.31 -9.40
C CYS A 175 -12.57 17.59 -8.81
N SER A 176 -13.85 17.85 -9.10
CA SER A 176 -14.55 19.06 -8.65
C SER A 176 -15.15 18.96 -7.24
N SER A 177 -15.37 17.74 -6.75
CA SER A 177 -15.88 17.49 -5.39
C SER A 177 -15.43 16.11 -4.87
N ALA A 178 -15.63 15.90 -3.57
CA ALA A 178 -15.39 14.60 -2.94
C ALA A 178 -16.26 13.50 -3.56
N GLU A 179 -17.53 13.77 -3.82
CA GLU A 179 -18.44 12.80 -4.44
C GLU A 179 -17.94 12.40 -5.84
N PHE A 180 -17.44 13.35 -6.61
CA PHE A 180 -16.90 13.08 -7.95
C PHE A 180 -15.59 12.30 -7.89
N LEU A 181 -14.69 12.64 -6.95
CA LEU A 181 -13.46 11.88 -6.68
C LEU A 181 -13.78 10.41 -6.33
N HIS A 182 -14.79 10.19 -5.47
CA HIS A 182 -15.23 8.85 -5.10
C HIS A 182 -15.80 8.08 -6.29
N ALA A 183 -16.71 8.70 -7.04
CA ALA A 183 -17.34 8.09 -8.21
C ALA A 183 -16.31 7.71 -9.29
N ALA A 184 -15.34 8.59 -9.59
CA ALA A 184 -14.29 8.31 -10.56
C ALA A 184 -13.40 7.13 -10.14
N PHE A 185 -13.09 7.01 -8.84
CA PHE A 185 -12.39 5.85 -8.31
C PHE A 185 -13.21 4.56 -8.40
N GLU A 186 -14.50 4.59 -8.05
CA GLU A 186 -15.36 3.42 -8.15
C GLU A 186 -15.49 2.94 -9.60
N GLU A 187 -15.59 3.86 -10.56
CA GLU A 187 -15.59 3.54 -11.98
C GLU A 187 -14.28 2.83 -12.38
N ALA A 188 -13.11 3.41 -12.04
CA ALA A 188 -11.80 2.80 -12.31
C ALA A 188 -11.66 1.40 -11.66
N ALA A 189 -12.08 1.27 -10.40
CA ALA A 189 -12.06 0.00 -9.67
C ALA A 189 -13.00 -1.05 -10.30
N SER A 190 -14.15 -0.62 -10.83
CA SER A 190 -15.09 -1.48 -11.56
C SER A 190 -14.50 -1.96 -12.90
N LEU A 191 -13.75 -1.11 -13.62
CA LEU A 191 -13.07 -1.47 -14.87
C LEU A 191 -11.97 -2.52 -14.65
N ARG A 192 -11.27 -2.46 -13.52
CA ARG A 192 -10.34 -3.52 -13.09
C ARG A 192 -11.07 -4.84 -12.82
N THR A 193 -12.27 -4.76 -12.25
CA THR A 193 -13.08 -5.94 -11.86
C THR A 193 -13.81 -6.58 -13.03
N THR A 194 -14.36 -5.80 -13.96
CA THR A 194 -15.12 -6.31 -15.12
C THR A 194 -14.22 -7.05 -16.13
N LYS A 195 -12.95 -6.68 -16.25
CA LYS A 195 -11.94 -7.49 -16.98
C LYS A 195 -11.67 -8.86 -16.32
N ALA A 196 -12.17 -9.10 -15.11
CA ALA A 196 -12.06 -10.39 -14.42
C ALA A 196 -13.14 -11.39 -14.87
N THR A 197 -14.33 -10.92 -15.22
CA THR A 197 -15.49 -11.81 -15.43
C THR A 197 -15.42 -12.68 -16.70
N ASP A 198 -14.46 -12.45 -17.60
CA ASP A 198 -14.33 -13.21 -18.85
C ASP A 198 -13.64 -14.58 -18.74
N ARG A 199 -12.98 -14.90 -17.60
CA ARG A 199 -12.48 -16.25 -17.21
C ARG A 199 -11.48 -16.23 -16.03
N ASN A 200 -11.16 -15.06 -15.46
CA ASN A 200 -9.98 -14.88 -14.59
C ASN A 200 -10.29 -14.01 -13.38
N GLU A 201 -9.96 -14.44 -12.17
CA GLU A 201 -9.80 -13.49 -11.05
C GLU A 201 -8.61 -12.57 -11.36
N THR A 202 -8.84 -11.42 -12.01
CA THR A 202 -7.79 -10.50 -12.48
C THR A 202 -7.31 -9.55 -11.39
N SER A 203 -8.17 -9.20 -10.41
CA SER A 203 -7.80 -8.31 -9.29
C SER A 203 -6.69 -8.88 -8.40
N SER A 204 -6.52 -10.20 -8.36
CA SER A 204 -5.40 -10.85 -7.68
C SER A 204 -4.08 -10.78 -8.43
N ARG A 205 -4.08 -10.32 -9.69
CA ARG A 205 -2.95 -10.49 -10.61
C ARG A 205 -2.41 -9.22 -11.25
N SER A 206 -2.99 -8.08 -10.88
CA SER A 206 -2.47 -6.76 -11.18
C SER A 206 -2.33 -5.95 -9.91
N HIS A 207 -1.34 -5.06 -9.88
CA HIS A 207 -1.24 -4.05 -8.82
C HIS A 207 -2.02 -2.82 -9.27
N MET A 208 -2.84 -2.27 -8.39
CA MET A 208 -3.55 -1.01 -8.64
C MET A 208 -2.99 0.06 -7.72
N ILE A 209 -2.49 1.14 -8.33
CA ILE A 209 -1.92 2.29 -7.63
C ILE A 209 -2.82 3.48 -7.92
N THR A 210 -3.46 3.97 -6.87
CA THR A 210 -4.26 5.19 -6.91
C THR A 210 -3.45 6.32 -6.32
N ARG A 211 -3.32 7.42 -7.04
CA ARG A 211 -2.65 8.64 -6.59
C ARG A 211 -3.67 9.77 -6.57
N ILE A 212 -3.81 10.40 -5.41
CA ILE A 212 -4.52 11.66 -5.25
C ILE A 212 -3.46 12.75 -5.12
N SER A 213 -3.38 13.65 -6.09
CA SER A 213 -2.47 14.79 -6.07
C SER A 213 -3.23 16.03 -5.60
N ILE A 214 -2.74 16.67 -4.54
CA ILE A 214 -3.39 17.80 -3.86
C ILE A 214 -2.53 19.04 -4.08
N VAL A 215 -3.01 19.97 -4.92
CA VAL A 215 -2.30 21.19 -5.30
C VAL A 215 -2.92 22.38 -4.58
N SER A 216 -2.12 23.14 -3.82
CA SER A 216 -2.62 24.36 -3.15
C SER A 216 -2.98 25.45 -4.17
N LYS A 217 -4.17 26.04 -4.01
CA LYS A 217 -4.60 27.20 -4.83
C LYS A 217 -3.81 28.46 -4.49
N GLU A 218 -3.37 28.60 -3.25
CA GLU A 218 -2.60 29.74 -2.75
C GLU A 218 -1.11 29.65 -3.13
N SER A 219 -0.57 28.42 -3.14
CA SER A 219 0.85 28.15 -3.38
C SER A 219 1.02 27.25 -4.62
N ARG A 220 0.48 27.66 -5.78
CA ARG A 220 0.51 26.85 -7.02
C ARG A 220 1.92 26.46 -7.50
N TRP A 221 2.93 27.20 -7.06
CA TRP A 221 4.33 26.94 -7.38
C TRP A 221 4.97 25.89 -6.47
N ALA A 222 4.39 25.63 -5.29
CA ALA A 222 4.82 24.54 -4.42
C ALA A 222 4.36 23.21 -5.03
N LYS A 223 5.22 22.18 -5.06
CA LYS A 223 4.78 20.90 -5.64
C LYS A 223 3.66 20.28 -4.79
N PRO A 224 2.71 19.56 -5.40
CA PRO A 224 1.57 18.94 -4.71
C PRO A 224 2.00 17.99 -3.59
N GLY A 225 1.11 17.84 -2.61
CA GLY A 225 1.15 16.67 -1.76
C GLY A 225 0.47 15.49 -2.43
N ASP A 226 0.99 14.30 -2.19
CA ASP A 226 0.51 13.09 -2.82
C ASP A 226 -0.02 12.12 -1.78
N PHE A 227 -1.17 11.52 -2.05
CA PHE A 227 -1.71 10.40 -1.27
C PHE A 227 -1.79 9.18 -2.18
N PHE A 228 -0.99 8.16 -1.89
CA PHE A 228 -1.00 6.89 -2.59
C PHE A 228 -1.86 5.86 -1.84
N ILE A 229 -2.75 5.20 -2.56
CA ILE A 229 -3.51 4.06 -2.09
C ILE A 229 -3.22 2.89 -3.03
N VAL A 230 -2.60 1.84 -2.49
CA VAL A 230 -2.03 0.75 -3.27
C VAL A 230 -2.68 -0.57 -2.89
N ASP A 231 -3.31 -1.21 -3.88
CA ASP A 231 -3.79 -2.59 -3.79
C ASP A 231 -2.82 -3.50 -4.55
N LEU A 232 -1.96 -4.20 -3.81
CA LEU A 232 -0.99 -5.11 -4.40
C LEU A 232 -1.66 -6.41 -4.86
N ALA A 233 -1.11 -7.03 -5.89
CA ALA A 233 -1.48 -8.38 -6.30
C ALA A 233 -1.25 -9.41 -5.18
N GLY A 234 -1.90 -10.57 -5.31
CA GLY A 234 -1.78 -11.69 -4.38
C GLY A 234 -0.33 -12.14 -4.18
N SER A 235 0.04 -12.40 -2.93
CA SER A 235 1.40 -12.83 -2.55
C SER A 235 1.59 -14.35 -2.54
N GLU A 236 0.63 -15.11 -3.04
CA GLU A 236 0.69 -16.57 -3.10
C GLU A 236 1.79 -17.11 -4.04
N ASN A 237 2.36 -18.25 -3.66
CA ASN A 237 3.48 -18.86 -4.36
C ASN A 237 3.00 -19.79 -5.49
N THR A 238 3.89 -19.99 -6.45
CA THR A 238 3.78 -20.88 -7.63
C THR A 238 3.51 -22.37 -7.35
N ALA A 239 3.33 -22.81 -6.10
CA ALA A 239 3.07 -24.23 -5.82
C ALA A 239 1.73 -24.72 -6.44
N ASP A 240 0.81 -23.80 -6.74
CA ASP A 240 -0.45 -24.09 -7.44
C ASP A 240 -0.33 -24.04 -8.98
N SER A 241 0.89 -23.86 -9.52
CA SER A 241 1.11 -23.62 -10.96
C SER A 241 1.14 -24.86 -11.83
N ALA A 242 0.91 -26.06 -11.28
CA ALA A 242 0.97 -27.30 -12.03
C ALA A 242 -0.03 -27.34 -13.21
N THR A 243 -1.04 -26.48 -13.19
CA THR A 243 -2.10 -26.35 -14.20
C THR A 243 -2.10 -25.01 -14.95
N HIS A 244 -1.05 -24.19 -14.80
CA HIS A 244 -1.00 -22.86 -15.43
C HIS A 244 -0.47 -22.90 -16.86
N ASP A 245 -1.26 -22.32 -17.78
CA ASP A 245 -0.82 -22.02 -19.14
C ASP A 245 0.34 -21.01 -19.16
N LYS A 246 1.08 -20.98 -20.27
CA LYS A 246 2.27 -20.10 -20.44
C LYS A 246 2.02 -18.64 -20.07
N THR A 247 0.86 -18.08 -20.44
CA THR A 247 0.48 -16.70 -20.10
C THR A 247 0.37 -16.50 -18.58
N ARG A 248 -0.25 -17.45 -17.88
CA ARG A 248 -0.40 -17.42 -16.41
C ARG A 248 0.94 -17.57 -15.69
N GLN A 249 1.87 -18.32 -16.27
CA GLN A 249 3.22 -18.45 -15.72
C GLN A 249 4.01 -17.13 -15.81
N VAL A 250 3.90 -16.42 -16.94
CA VAL A 250 4.53 -15.10 -17.13
C VAL A 250 3.96 -14.08 -16.14
N GLU A 251 2.64 -14.05 -16.00
CA GLU A 251 1.91 -13.20 -15.04
C GLU A 251 2.36 -13.48 -13.60
N THR A 252 2.36 -14.75 -13.18
CA THR A 252 2.78 -15.17 -11.84
C THR A 252 4.24 -14.82 -11.58
N LYS A 253 5.12 -14.98 -12.57
CA LYS A 253 6.54 -14.60 -12.45
C LYS A 253 6.69 -13.09 -12.27
N PHE A 254 5.93 -12.29 -13.02
CA PHE A 254 5.95 -10.84 -12.92
C PHE A 254 5.46 -10.35 -11.54
N ILE A 255 4.34 -10.88 -11.05
CA ILE A 255 3.80 -10.54 -9.72
C ILE A 255 4.83 -10.86 -8.64
N ASN A 256 5.39 -12.06 -8.65
CA ASN A 256 6.39 -12.45 -7.66
C ASN A 256 7.66 -11.61 -7.74
N THR A 257 8.11 -11.26 -8.95
CA THR A 257 9.31 -10.42 -9.15
C THR A 257 9.09 -9.00 -8.67
N SER A 258 7.93 -8.39 -8.99
CA SER A 258 7.58 -7.04 -8.53
C SER A 258 7.42 -6.97 -7.02
N LEU A 259 6.72 -7.93 -6.42
CA LEU A 259 6.62 -8.03 -4.96
C LEU A 259 7.99 -8.25 -4.32
N MET A 260 8.81 -9.17 -4.81
CA MET A 260 10.18 -9.41 -4.32
C MET A 260 11.05 -8.16 -4.39
N THR A 261 10.97 -7.41 -5.49
CA THR A 261 11.71 -6.15 -5.66
C THR A 261 11.27 -5.13 -4.62
N LEU A 262 9.97 -5.02 -4.34
CA LEU A 262 9.45 -4.17 -3.28
C LEU A 262 10.00 -4.61 -1.91
N LYS A 263 10.07 -5.92 -1.64
CA LYS A 263 10.70 -6.48 -0.43
C LYS A 263 12.15 -6.04 -0.27
N ASP A 264 12.91 -6.14 -1.35
CA ASP A 264 14.31 -5.75 -1.37
C ASP A 264 14.48 -4.24 -1.17
N CYS A 265 13.59 -3.42 -1.72
CA CYS A 265 13.64 -1.97 -1.54
C CYS A 265 13.44 -1.60 -0.06
N ILE A 266 12.39 -2.11 0.57
CA ILE A 266 12.09 -1.79 1.98
C ILE A 266 13.15 -2.38 2.92
N ARG A 267 13.61 -3.61 2.67
CA ARG A 267 14.69 -4.22 3.46
C ARG A 267 15.99 -3.43 3.35
N SER A 268 16.34 -3.00 2.13
CA SER A 268 17.53 -2.17 1.89
C SER A 268 17.42 -0.85 2.64
N ARG A 269 16.25 -0.20 2.62
CA ARG A 269 15.97 1.02 3.39
C ARG A 269 16.21 0.82 4.89
N ALA A 270 15.67 -0.24 5.47
CA ALA A 270 15.85 -0.54 6.90
C ALA A 270 17.34 -0.72 7.27
N LEU A 271 18.10 -1.44 6.44
CA LEU A 271 19.54 -1.67 6.67
C LEU A 271 20.35 -0.36 6.55
N ALA A 272 20.01 0.50 5.60
CA ALA A 272 20.76 1.71 5.33
C ALA A 272 20.67 2.77 6.44
N GLY A 273 19.64 2.74 7.28
CA GLY A 273 19.61 3.63 8.46
C GLY A 273 20.50 3.16 9.62
N THR A 274 21.01 1.92 9.58
CA THR A 274 21.98 1.38 10.55
C THR A 274 23.40 1.32 10.00
N SER A 275 23.56 1.27 8.67
CA SER A 275 24.85 1.17 8.01
C SER A 275 25.42 2.54 7.66
N SER A 276 26.73 2.72 7.85
CA SER A 276 27.46 3.93 7.40
C SER A 276 27.81 3.91 5.91
N GLN A 277 27.52 2.81 5.19
CA GLN A 277 27.81 2.67 3.76
C GLN A 277 26.58 2.98 2.90
N HIS A 278 26.82 3.62 1.75
CA HIS A 278 25.78 3.90 0.76
C HIS A 278 25.22 2.59 0.19
N LEU A 279 23.99 2.25 0.55
CA LEU A 279 23.31 1.05 0.08
C LEU A 279 22.46 1.38 -1.15
N HIS A 280 22.77 0.77 -2.30
CA HIS A 280 21.97 0.96 -3.51
C HIS A 280 20.60 0.29 -3.38
N ILE A 281 19.51 1.07 -3.49
CA ILE A 281 18.14 0.56 -3.46
C ILE A 281 17.61 0.35 -4.89
N PRO A 282 17.12 -0.85 -5.25
CA PRO A 282 16.82 -1.21 -6.63
C PRO A 282 15.44 -0.76 -7.13
N TYR A 283 15.05 0.50 -6.94
CA TYR A 283 13.73 1.02 -7.35
C TYR A 283 13.41 0.85 -8.84
N ARG A 284 14.44 0.86 -9.70
CA ARG A 284 14.30 0.77 -11.16
C ARG A 284 14.01 -0.63 -11.70
N ARG A 285 13.99 -1.67 -10.85
CA ARG A 285 13.80 -3.06 -11.30
C ARG A 285 12.35 -3.41 -11.63
N SER A 286 11.37 -2.62 -11.19
CA SER A 286 9.96 -2.80 -11.48
C SER A 286 9.23 -1.46 -11.59
N PRO A 287 8.23 -1.31 -12.49
CA PRO A 287 7.39 -0.13 -12.53
C PRO A 287 6.72 0.16 -11.18
N LEU A 288 6.36 -0.89 -10.42
CA LEU A 288 5.77 -0.78 -9.09
C LEU A 288 6.71 -0.05 -8.12
N THR A 289 7.97 -0.48 -8.06
CA THR A 289 8.96 0.10 -7.15
C THR A 289 9.44 1.47 -7.60
N LEU A 290 9.35 1.77 -8.90
CA LEU A 290 9.64 3.09 -9.44
C LEU A 290 8.54 4.09 -9.08
N LEU A 291 7.27 3.69 -9.23
CA LEU A 291 6.11 4.49 -8.83
C LEU A 291 6.08 4.79 -7.33
N LEU A 292 6.49 3.82 -6.51
CA LEU A 292 6.49 3.96 -5.06
C LEU A 292 7.83 4.43 -4.48
N ARG A 293 8.80 4.79 -5.33
CA ARG A 293 10.14 5.20 -4.91
C ARG A 293 10.08 6.27 -3.82
N ASP A 294 9.34 7.34 -4.08
CA ASP A 294 9.27 8.49 -3.17
C ASP A 294 8.68 8.09 -1.80
N CYS A 295 7.83 7.07 -1.73
CA CYS A 295 7.26 6.56 -0.46
C CYS A 295 8.28 5.81 0.42
N PHE A 296 9.40 5.34 -0.16
CA PHE A 296 10.39 4.50 0.52
C PHE A 296 11.82 5.04 0.46
N GLU A 297 12.07 6.10 -0.30
CA GLU A 297 13.40 6.70 -0.44
C GLU A 297 13.97 7.09 0.93
N ILE A 298 15.28 6.93 1.12
CA ILE A 298 15.92 7.27 2.41
C ILE A 298 16.16 8.77 2.50
N ALA A 299 16.60 9.33 1.39
CA ALA A 299 16.95 10.72 1.23
C ALA A 299 15.80 11.40 0.49
N VAL A 300 14.76 11.74 1.25
CA VAL A 300 13.58 12.38 0.71
C VAL A 300 13.75 13.90 0.78
N ARG A 301 13.34 14.56 -0.30
CA ARG A 301 13.23 16.04 -0.35
C ARG A 301 11.99 16.54 0.39
N ARG A 302 11.09 15.64 0.80
CA ARG A 302 9.78 15.92 1.41
C ARG A 302 9.49 14.93 2.54
N PRO A 303 8.73 15.31 3.57
CA PRO A 303 8.23 14.36 4.55
C PRO A 303 7.45 13.25 3.86
N THR A 304 7.68 12.00 4.24
CA THR A 304 6.95 10.85 3.71
C THR A 304 6.41 9.98 4.83
N LYS A 305 5.13 9.60 4.74
CA LYS A 305 4.44 8.81 5.78
C LYS A 305 3.73 7.61 5.15
N THR A 306 4.10 6.41 5.58
CA THR A 306 3.65 5.17 4.95
C THR A 306 2.96 4.25 5.94
N VAL A 307 1.79 3.75 5.59
CA VAL A 307 1.05 2.73 6.33
C VAL A 307 1.00 1.46 5.48
N MET A 308 1.36 0.33 6.07
CA MET A 308 1.15 -0.97 5.46
C MET A 308 0.12 -1.77 6.23
N ILE A 309 -0.89 -2.27 5.53
CA ILE A 309 -1.92 -3.14 6.06
C ILE A 309 -1.70 -4.56 5.51
N ALA A 310 -1.17 -5.42 6.36
CA ALA A 310 -1.01 -6.84 6.10
C ALA A 310 -2.37 -7.55 6.20
N CYS A 311 -3.00 -7.80 5.05
CA CYS A 311 -4.30 -8.46 4.94
C CYS A 311 -4.11 -9.98 4.97
N VAL A 312 -4.69 -10.66 5.97
CA VAL A 312 -4.50 -12.11 6.19
C VAL A 312 -5.82 -12.88 6.27
N SER A 313 -5.78 -14.15 5.86
CA SER A 313 -6.88 -15.09 6.03
C SER A 313 -6.82 -15.73 7.42
N PRO A 314 -7.95 -15.88 8.14
CA PRO A 314 -7.98 -16.59 9.40
C PRO A 314 -7.86 -18.11 9.24
N LEU A 315 -7.94 -18.67 8.02
CA LEU A 315 -8.19 -20.10 7.84
C LEU A 315 -6.92 -20.97 7.93
N LEU A 316 -7.06 -22.17 8.50
CA LEU A 316 -5.98 -23.16 8.59
C LEU A 316 -5.39 -23.56 7.22
N ARG A 317 -6.23 -23.71 6.18
CA ARG A 317 -5.78 -24.01 4.81
C ARG A 317 -4.84 -22.94 4.25
N ASP A 318 -5.03 -21.71 4.69
CA ASP A 318 -4.28 -20.53 4.28
C ASP A 318 -3.06 -20.25 5.18
N SER A 319 -2.82 -21.10 6.20
CA SER A 319 -1.81 -20.87 7.24
C SER A 319 -0.43 -20.54 6.69
N ARG A 320 0.03 -21.27 5.67
CA ARG A 320 1.32 -20.99 5.03
C ARG A 320 1.40 -19.57 4.46
N HIS A 321 0.34 -19.10 3.83
CA HIS A 321 0.28 -17.76 3.23
C HIS A 321 0.20 -16.68 4.31
N THR A 322 -0.70 -16.85 5.29
CA THR A 322 -0.81 -15.93 6.44
C THR A 322 0.51 -15.79 7.21
N ILE A 323 1.19 -16.90 7.52
CA ILE A 323 2.49 -16.87 8.20
C ILE A 323 3.53 -16.11 7.37
N ASN A 324 3.57 -16.32 6.05
CA ASN A 324 4.52 -15.64 5.18
C ASN A 324 4.24 -14.14 5.05
N THR A 325 2.97 -13.75 4.95
CA THR A 325 2.56 -12.35 4.91
C THR A 325 2.97 -11.62 6.20
N LEU A 326 2.73 -12.23 7.36
CA LEU A 326 3.08 -11.62 8.66
C LEU A 326 4.58 -11.55 8.89
N ARG A 327 5.32 -12.62 8.58
CA ARG A 327 6.80 -12.61 8.64
C ARG A 327 7.37 -11.49 7.79
N TYR A 328 6.81 -11.28 6.60
CA TYR A 328 7.24 -10.20 5.73
C TYR A 328 6.89 -8.82 6.31
N ALA A 329 5.66 -8.63 6.76
CA ALA A 329 5.22 -7.37 7.37
C ALA A 329 6.11 -6.98 8.57
N SER A 330 6.48 -7.92 9.43
CA SER A 330 7.39 -7.68 10.56
C SER A 330 8.78 -7.19 10.16
N LEU A 331 9.30 -7.59 8.99
CA LEU A 331 10.59 -7.08 8.50
C LEU A 331 10.56 -5.59 8.17
N LEU A 332 9.38 -5.03 7.91
CA LEU A 332 9.20 -3.63 7.52
C LEU A 332 9.11 -2.71 8.73
N ALA A 333 8.86 -3.26 9.93
CA ALA A 333 8.64 -2.50 11.17
C ALA A 333 9.94 -1.90 11.75
N VAL A 334 11.10 -2.28 11.23
CA VAL A 334 12.42 -1.87 11.74
C VAL A 334 12.99 -0.71 10.91
N THR A 335 12.14 0.22 10.47
CA THR A 335 12.59 1.30 9.58
C THR A 335 12.87 2.58 10.38
N PRO A 336 14.12 3.06 10.41
CA PRO A 336 14.44 4.36 11.01
C PRO A 336 13.81 5.50 10.20
N PRO A 337 13.53 6.66 10.81
CA PRO A 337 12.96 7.81 10.11
C PRO A 337 13.84 8.25 8.94
N ALA A 338 13.20 8.72 7.87
CA ALA A 338 13.89 9.19 6.68
C ALA A 338 14.72 10.43 7.01
N LYS A 339 15.87 10.57 6.33
CA LYS A 339 16.68 11.78 6.44
C LYS A 339 16.14 12.80 5.45
N VAL A 340 15.42 13.80 5.97
CA VAL A 340 15.00 14.95 5.18
C VAL A 340 16.26 15.73 4.79
N ILE A 341 16.56 15.80 3.49
CA ILE A 341 17.66 16.62 3.00
C ILE A 341 17.28 18.09 3.25
N ALA A 342 18.22 18.87 3.80
CA ALA A 342 18.00 20.29 4.01
C ALA A 342 17.57 20.96 2.71
N ALA A 343 16.52 21.78 2.78
CA ALA A 343 16.07 22.58 1.67
C ALA A 343 17.23 23.43 1.13
N ASP A 344 17.47 23.36 -0.18
CA ASP A 344 18.42 24.22 -0.87
C ASP A 344 17.78 25.60 -1.02
N PRO A 345 18.36 26.69 -0.46
CA PRO A 345 17.79 28.04 -0.52
C PRO A 345 17.55 28.53 -1.95
N ASP A 346 18.27 27.98 -2.93
CA ASP A 346 18.21 28.34 -4.34
C ASP A 346 17.32 27.39 -5.17
N ASP A 347 16.77 26.32 -4.57
CA ASP A 347 15.83 25.36 -5.21
C ASP A 347 14.50 25.29 -4.42
N PRO A 348 13.52 26.16 -4.75
CA PRO A 348 12.23 26.23 -4.04
C PRO A 348 11.38 24.96 -4.19
N ASN A 349 11.76 24.01 -5.06
CA ASN A 349 11.08 22.73 -5.23
C ASN A 349 11.17 21.82 -3.99
N ASN A 350 12.11 22.10 -3.07
CA ASN A 350 12.35 21.31 -1.86
C ASN A 350 11.79 21.97 -0.59
N PHE A 351 11.02 23.06 -0.71
CA PHE A 351 10.46 23.77 0.45
C PHE A 351 9.22 23.03 0.98
N SER A 352 9.09 23.00 2.32
CA SER A 352 7.81 22.72 2.98
C SER A 352 6.81 23.84 2.69
N ARG A 353 5.52 23.61 2.95
CA ARG A 353 4.49 24.62 2.70
C ARG A 353 4.74 25.95 3.45
N GLU A 354 5.17 25.89 4.71
CA GLU A 354 5.48 27.09 5.50
C GLU A 354 6.67 27.86 4.89
N GLN A 355 7.76 27.15 4.57
CA GLN A 355 8.92 27.73 3.89
C GLN A 355 8.58 28.28 2.52
N ALA A 356 7.62 27.66 1.83
CA ALA A 356 7.15 28.13 0.56
C ALA A 356 6.46 29.49 0.75
N LEU A 357 5.48 29.57 1.65
CA LEU A 357 4.77 30.81 1.95
C LEU A 357 5.73 31.95 2.36
N ASP A 358 6.75 31.65 3.17
CA ASP A 358 7.76 32.63 3.60
C ASP A 358 8.67 33.11 2.46
N PHE A 359 8.95 32.26 1.46
CA PHE A 359 9.76 32.64 0.29
C PHE A 359 9.02 33.56 -0.70
N SER A 360 7.69 33.58 -0.66
CA SER A 360 6.87 34.47 -1.50
C SER A 360 6.75 35.91 -0.97
N ILE A 361 7.33 36.18 0.21
CA ILE A 361 7.41 37.51 0.86
C ILE A 361 8.80 38.09 0.60
#